data_AF-A0A355H3S2-F1
#
_entry.id   AF-A0A355H3S2-F1
#
_cell.length_a   1.000
_cell.length_b   1.000
_cell.length_c   1.000
_cell.angle_alpha   90.00
_cell.angle_beta   90.00
_cell.angle_gamma   90.00
#
_symmetry.space_group_name_H-M   'P 1'
#
loop_
_entity.id
_entity.type
_entity.pdbx_description
1 polymer ?
#
loop_
_entity_poly.entity_id
_entity_poly.type
_entity_poly.pdbx_seq_one_letter_code
_entity_poly.pdbx_strand_id
1 'polypeptide(L)'
;MSILFEPARQGYFRRWASEIKKQVSVPVIAVGGLKSPAMMEDIIQNQKADFISLCRPLITEPALINNWKTDPGKKPRCVYCNKCLEAVHRGLPLHCVAFKSRKDGYDEN
;
A
#
# COMPACT_ATOMS: atom_id res chain seq x y z
N MET A 1 -6.33 30.20 -7.64
CA MET A 1 -6.99 28.95 -8.06
C MET A 1 -5.94 28.04 -8.71
N SER A 2 -4.99 27.55 -7.92
CA SER A 2 -3.95 26.63 -8.41
C SER A 2 -4.53 25.22 -8.35
N ILE A 3 -4.65 24.58 -9.51
CA ILE A 3 -4.85 23.14 -9.64
C ILE A 3 -3.54 22.51 -9.13
N LEU A 4 -3.48 22.28 -7.82
CA LEU A 4 -2.42 21.53 -7.18
C LEU A 4 -2.60 20.07 -7.60
N PHE A 5 -1.61 19.58 -8.35
CA PHE A 5 -1.42 18.21 -8.79
C PHE A 5 -1.98 17.18 -7.78
N GLU A 6 -3.15 16.62 -8.08
CA GLU A 6 -3.91 15.83 -7.12
C GLU A 6 -3.19 14.49 -6.80
N PRO A 7 -2.98 14.10 -5.53
CA PRO A 7 -2.47 12.78 -5.13
C PRO A 7 -3.44 11.61 -5.43
N ALA A 8 -4.19 11.65 -6.52
CA ALA A 8 -5.43 10.92 -6.80
C ALA A 8 -5.31 9.39 -7.04
N ARG A 9 -4.28 8.69 -6.55
CA ARG A 9 -4.14 7.23 -6.78
C ARG A 9 -3.83 6.36 -5.56
N GLN A 10 -3.99 6.88 -4.34
CA GLN A 10 -3.90 6.07 -3.11
C GLN A 10 -4.96 6.46 -2.08
N GLY A 11 -5.26 5.54 -1.16
CA GLY A 11 -6.26 5.74 -0.12
C GLY A 11 -7.66 5.96 -0.66
N TYR A 12 -8.02 5.31 -1.77
CA TYR A 12 -9.32 5.55 -2.44
C TYR A 12 -10.53 5.08 -1.61
N PHE A 13 -10.34 4.16 -0.66
CA PHE A 13 -11.40 3.75 0.27
C PHE A 13 -11.39 4.51 1.60
N ARG A 14 -10.50 5.48 1.81
CA ARG A 14 -10.34 6.16 3.11
C ARG A 14 -11.63 6.82 3.62
N ARG A 15 -12.46 7.34 2.71
CA ARG A 15 -13.76 7.93 3.06
C ARG A 15 -14.70 6.87 3.63
N TRP A 16 -14.83 5.74 2.93
CA TRP A 16 -15.66 4.63 3.38
C TRP A 16 -15.17 4.03 4.70
N ALA A 17 -13.86 3.86 4.86
CA ALA A 17 -13.27 3.43 6.13
C ALA A 17 -13.63 4.38 7.29
N SER A 18 -13.57 5.70 7.06
CA SER A 18 -13.96 6.70 8.06
C SER A 18 -15.45 6.63 8.41
N GLU A 19 -16.33 6.46 7.42
CA GLU A 19 -17.77 6.33 7.68
C GLU A 19 -18.11 5.06 8.46
N ILE A 20 -17.40 3.95 8.22
CA ILE A 20 -17.54 2.72 9.01
C ILE A 20 -17.03 2.96 10.43
N LYS A 21 -15.85 3.56 10.59
CA LYS A 21 -15.21 3.82 11.89
C LYS A 21 -16.11 4.64 12.83
N LYS A 22 -16.89 5.58 12.30
CA LYS A 22 -17.88 6.36 13.08
C LYS A 22 -19.04 5.52 13.65
N GLN A 23 -19.32 4.36 13.06
CA GLN A 23 -20.49 3.54 13.38
C GLN A 23 -20.18 2.30 14.20
N VAL A 24 -18.89 1.96 14.38
CA VAL A 24 -18.47 0.72 15.04
C VAL A 24 -17.49 1.01 16.18
N SER A 25 -17.57 0.20 17.24
CA SER A 25 -16.65 0.26 18.37
C SER A 25 -15.40 -0.61 18.18
N VAL A 26 -15.45 -1.58 17.26
CA VAL A 26 -14.31 -2.44 16.93
C VAL A 26 -13.27 -1.69 16.08
N PRO A 27 -11.98 -2.09 16.13
CA PRO A 27 -10.96 -1.49 15.29
C PRO A 27 -11.22 -1.67 13.79
N VAL A 28 -10.95 -0.64 12.99
CA VAL A 28 -11.09 -0.60 11.53
C VAL A 28 -9.72 -0.53 10.88
N ILE A 29 -9.47 -1.42 9.92
CA ILE A 29 -8.24 -1.45 9.12
C ILE A 29 -8.53 -0.92 7.71
N ALA A 30 -7.83 0.14 7.28
CA ALA A 30 -8.00 0.71 5.95
C ALA A 30 -7.08 0.05 4.92
N VAL A 31 -7.66 -0.34 3.77
CA VAL A 31 -6.94 -0.72 2.55
C VAL A 31 -7.31 0.26 1.43
N GLY A 32 -6.50 0.37 0.37
CA GLY A 32 -6.87 1.19 -0.79
C GLY A 32 -5.70 1.71 -1.59
N GLY A 33 -4.73 0.83 -1.92
CA GLY A 33 -3.56 1.23 -2.70
C GLY A 33 -2.69 2.27 -1.99
N LEU A 34 -2.47 2.11 -0.69
CA LEU A 34 -1.63 2.98 0.12
C LEU A 34 -0.15 2.70 -0.18
N LYS A 35 0.63 3.76 -0.46
CA LYS A 35 2.05 3.68 -0.89
C LYS A 35 2.94 4.78 -0.30
N SER A 36 2.38 5.68 0.49
CA SER A 36 3.12 6.77 1.10
C SER A 36 2.91 6.72 2.61
N PRO A 37 3.98 6.68 3.41
CA PRO A 37 3.89 6.84 4.86
C PRO A 37 3.11 8.08 5.25
N ALA A 38 3.28 9.21 4.56
CA ALA A 38 2.54 10.44 4.84
C ALA A 38 1.02 10.30 4.68
N MET A 39 0.55 9.58 3.65
CA MET A 39 -0.89 9.31 3.47
C MET A 39 -1.42 8.33 4.52
N MET A 40 -0.61 7.35 4.90
CA MET A 40 -0.96 6.39 5.96
C MET A 40 -1.09 7.10 7.31
N GLU A 41 -0.14 7.97 7.62
CA GLU A 41 -0.14 8.82 8.83
C GLU A 41 -1.36 9.73 8.86
N ASP A 42 -1.72 10.40 7.75
CA ASP A 42 -2.94 11.21 7.65
C ASP A 42 -4.20 10.40 8.00
N ILE A 43 -4.30 9.15 7.56
CA ILE A 43 -5.45 8.30 7.85
C ILE A 43 -5.55 8.00 9.35
N ILE A 44 -4.43 7.70 10.01
CA ILE A 44 -4.40 7.37 11.43
C ILE A 44 -4.62 8.63 12.30
N GLN A 45 -3.87 9.71 12.04
CA GLN A 45 -3.94 10.95 12.82
C GLN A 45 -5.32 11.61 12.75
N ASN A 46 -6.00 11.50 11.60
CA ASN A 46 -7.37 12.01 11.45
C ASN A 46 -8.45 10.98 11.84
N GLN A 47 -8.09 9.89 12.52
CA GLN A 47 -9.01 8.86 13.01
C GLN A 47 -9.92 8.27 11.92
N LYS A 48 -9.43 8.22 10.67
CA LYS A 48 -10.17 7.64 9.53
C LYS A 48 -10.12 6.11 9.54
N ALA A 49 -9.12 5.53 10.20
CA ALA A 49 -8.99 4.11 10.53
C ALA A 49 -7.99 3.96 11.69
N ASP A 50 -7.99 2.80 12.35
CA ASP A 50 -7.05 2.49 13.45
C ASP A 50 -5.76 1.86 12.93
N PHE A 51 -5.84 1.14 11.81
CA PHE A 51 -4.70 0.47 11.22
C PHE A 51 -4.70 0.58 9.69
N ILE A 52 -3.55 0.29 9.11
CA ILE A 52 -3.34 0.29 7.66
C ILE A 52 -3.04 -1.12 7.18
N SER A 53 -3.72 -1.53 6.11
CA SER A 53 -3.46 -2.78 5.41
C SER A 53 -2.62 -2.54 4.15
N LEU A 54 -1.54 -3.31 4.03
CA LEU A 54 -0.67 -3.38 2.86
C LEU A 54 -0.60 -4.82 2.36
N CYS A 55 -0.61 -5.00 1.04
CA CYS A 55 -0.52 -6.33 0.42
C CYS A 55 0.45 -6.28 -0.77
N ARG A 56 -0.02 -5.78 -1.93
CA ARG A 56 0.77 -5.79 -3.18
C ARG A 56 2.16 -5.15 -3.09
N PRO A 57 2.38 -4.03 -2.37
CA PRO A 57 3.73 -3.50 -2.17
C PRO A 57 4.66 -4.47 -1.42
N LEU A 58 4.14 -5.21 -0.42
CA LEU A 58 4.92 -6.16 0.37
C LEU A 58 5.26 -7.44 -0.40
N ILE A 59 4.41 -7.85 -1.35
CA ILE A 59 4.72 -8.96 -2.27
C ILE A 59 5.94 -8.63 -3.13
N THR A 60 6.06 -7.37 -3.57
CA THR A 60 7.21 -6.92 -4.38
C THR A 60 8.43 -6.58 -3.53
N GLU A 61 8.23 -6.01 -2.34
CA GLU A 61 9.29 -5.54 -1.45
C GLU A 61 8.99 -5.92 0.02
N PRO A 62 9.40 -7.11 0.47
CA PRO A 62 9.14 -7.55 1.84
C PRO A 62 9.75 -6.63 2.91
N ALA A 63 10.89 -6.00 2.60
CA ALA A 63 11.58 -5.05 3.48
C ALA A 63 11.03 -3.61 3.43
N LEU A 64 9.94 -3.35 2.70
CA LEU A 64 9.45 -1.99 2.43
C LEU A 64 9.21 -1.17 3.71
N ILE A 65 8.68 -1.78 4.77
CA ILE A 65 8.43 -1.09 6.04
C ILE A 65 9.74 -0.61 6.68
N ASN A 66 10.79 -1.44 6.66
CA ASN A 66 12.10 -1.05 7.17
C ASN A 66 12.73 0.05 6.31
N ASN A 67 12.57 -0.06 4.98
CA ASN A 67 13.05 0.98 4.07
C ASN A 67 12.36 2.34 4.31
N TRP A 68 11.07 2.34 4.66
CA TRP A 68 10.38 3.58 5.01
C TRP A 68 10.81 4.18 6.35
N LYS A 69 11.36 3.39 7.27
CA LYS A 69 11.94 3.94 8.51
C LYS A 69 13.18 4.78 8.21
N THR A 70 13.96 4.41 7.18
CA THR A 70 15.19 5.12 6.77
C THR A 70 14.95 6.17 5.69
N ASP A 71 14.02 5.90 4.77
CA ASP A 71 13.63 6.79 3.67
C ASP A 71 12.09 6.79 3.55
N PRO A 72 11.39 7.67 4.29
CA PRO A 72 9.94 7.82 4.19
C PRO A 72 9.45 8.26 2.79
N GLY A 73 10.33 8.80 1.95
CA GLY A 73 10.04 9.23 0.59
C GLY A 73 10.09 8.10 -0.44
N LYS A 74 10.63 6.92 -0.08
CA LYS A 74 10.78 5.78 -0.98
C LYS A 74 9.43 5.39 -1.59
N LYS A 75 9.37 5.39 -2.92
CA LYS A 75 8.21 4.91 -3.67
C LYS A 75 8.28 3.38 -3.84
N PRO A 76 7.22 2.63 -3.47
CA PRO A 76 7.19 1.19 -3.71
C PRO A 76 7.21 0.86 -5.20
N ARG A 77 7.94 -0.20 -5.57
CA ARG A 77 8.08 -0.75 -6.91
C ARG A 77 6.77 -1.29 -7.49
N CYS A 78 5.88 -1.79 -6.65
CA CYS A 78 4.60 -2.35 -7.10
C CYS A 78 3.84 -1.33 -7.98
N VAL A 79 3.39 -1.72 -9.17
CA VAL A 79 2.71 -0.83 -10.14
C VAL A 79 1.20 -1.08 -10.25
N TYR A 80 0.61 -1.90 -9.38
CA TYR A 80 -0.82 -2.25 -9.41
C TYR A 80 -1.29 -2.97 -10.67
N CYS A 81 -0.43 -3.72 -11.33
CA CYS A 81 -0.77 -4.46 -12.56
C CYS A 81 -1.68 -5.69 -12.33
N ASN A 82 -2.00 -6.05 -11.08
CA ASN A 82 -2.81 -7.20 -10.69
C ASN A 82 -2.32 -8.59 -11.15
N LYS A 83 -1.19 -8.68 -11.87
CA LYS A 83 -0.61 -9.96 -12.31
C LYS A 83 -0.29 -10.95 -11.17
N CYS A 84 0.01 -10.46 -9.96
CA CYS A 84 0.15 -11.32 -8.78
C CYS A 84 -1.15 -12.06 -8.43
N LEU A 85 -2.30 -11.40 -8.61
CA LEU A 85 -3.61 -12.01 -8.42
C LEU A 85 -3.95 -12.96 -9.57
N GLU A 86 -3.62 -12.59 -10.81
CA GLU A 86 -3.78 -13.47 -11.98
C GLU A 86 -2.98 -14.77 -11.82
N ALA A 87 -1.75 -14.71 -11.30
CA ALA A 87 -0.94 -15.89 -11.02
C ALA A 87 -1.64 -16.85 -10.05
N VAL A 88 -2.18 -16.33 -8.94
CA VAL A 88 -2.95 -17.12 -7.98
C VAL A 88 -4.19 -17.75 -8.61
N HIS A 89 -4.93 -17.00 -9.44
CA HIS A 89 -6.09 -17.54 -10.17
C HIS A 89 -5.73 -18.66 -11.14
N ARG A 90 -4.49 -18.69 -11.64
CA ARG A 90 -3.96 -19.77 -12.49
C ARG A 90 -3.39 -20.95 -11.69
N GLY A 91 -3.55 -20.96 -10.36
CA GLY A 91 -3.01 -22.01 -9.49
C GLY A 91 -1.50 -21.89 -9.22
N LEU A 92 -0.88 -20.76 -9.56
CA LEU A 92 0.54 -20.52 -9.26
C LEU A 92 0.71 -19.93 -7.85
N PRO A 93 1.84 -20.18 -7.17
CA PRO A 93 2.14 -19.55 -5.88
C PRO A 93 2.11 -18.01 -5.96
N LEU A 94 1.73 -17.36 -4.86
CA LEU A 94 1.70 -15.91 -4.77
C LEU A 94 3.11 -15.32 -4.94
N HIS A 95 3.30 -14.52 -5.98
CA HIS A 95 4.53 -13.77 -6.22
C HIS A 95 4.27 -12.51 -7.05
N CYS A 96 5.24 -11.60 -7.10
CA CYS A 96 5.19 -10.50 -8.04
C CYS A 96 5.61 -10.98 -9.44
N VAL A 97 4.69 -10.95 -10.40
CA VAL A 97 4.99 -11.34 -11.79
C VAL A 97 5.80 -10.25 -12.53
N ALA A 98 5.56 -8.98 -12.19
CA ALA A 98 6.20 -7.85 -12.88
C ALA A 98 7.66 -7.63 -12.47
N PHE A 99 8.03 -8.05 -11.25
CA PHE A 99 9.37 -7.87 -10.70
C PHE A 99 9.80 -9.15 -10.00
N LYS A 100 10.96 -9.69 -10.36
CA LYS A 100 11.51 -10.88 -9.69
C LYS A 100 11.89 -10.54 -8.24
N SER A 101 11.63 -11.48 -7.32
CA SER A 101 12.19 -11.44 -5.97
C SER A 101 13.70 -11.66 -6.04
N ARG A 102 14.50 -10.71 -5.57
CA ARG A 102 15.97 -10.85 -5.53
C ARG A 102 16.35 -11.79 -4.37
N LYS A 103 17.30 -12.71 -4.57
CA LYS A 103 17.78 -13.58 -3.49
C LYS A 103 18.66 -12.83 -2.47
N ASP A 104 19.33 -11.75 -2.88
CA ASP A 104 20.52 -11.26 -2.15
C ASP A 104 20.58 -9.72 -1.93
N GLY A 105 19.45 -9.01 -1.93
CA GLY A 105 19.40 -7.65 -1.35
C GLY A 105 20.14 -6.51 -2.07
N TYR A 106 20.72 -6.70 -3.28
CA TYR A 106 21.28 -5.62 -4.10
C TYR A 106 20.72 -5.61 -5.53
N ASP A 107 20.61 -4.41 -6.11
CA ASP A 107 19.94 -4.18 -7.39
C ASP A 107 20.85 -4.49 -8.60
N GLU A 108 20.41 -5.41 -9.47
CA GLU A 108 20.72 -5.35 -10.91
C GLU A 108 19.60 -4.58 -11.61
N ASN A 109 19.89 -3.31 -11.90
CA ASN A 109 19.57 -2.50 -13.10
C ASN A 109 19.87 -1.04 -12.81
#